data_AF-A0A934GQ66-F1
#
_entry.id   AF-A0A934GQ66-F1
#
_cell.length_a   1.000
_cell.length_b   1.000
_cell.length_c   1.000
_cell.angle_alpha   90.00
_cell.angle_beta   90.00
_cell.angle_gamma   90.00
#
_symmetry.space_group_name_H-M   'P 1'
#
loop_
_entity.id
_entity.type
_entity.pdbx_description
1 polymer ?
#
loop_
_entity_poly.entity_id
_entity_poly.type
_entity_poly.pdbx_seq_one_letter_code
_entity_poly.pdbx_strand_id
1 'polypeptide(L)'
;MIDVIGDSAETRPHDAAIPVVFLASIIGGVAVGSLLWVSWRYYYIPFLSPAFAAMLAAMLLRRVIDFTRLSHLLIVTTCAVLMGLVLYGTLWVEKYVYAMSQYRAELRTVAEEENIGLELDNKTANKVINAFFEDETGQRGFIGYVLVEAKDGMTITPQRATVGSRQETNIGQPLTILYWIIEILIILRMILVMARTTSKKYRVVVPSFIEA
;
A
#
# COMPACT_ATOMS: atom_id res chain seq x y z
N MET A 1 19.57 -59.22 7.80
CA MET A 1 19.76 -58.24 6.72
C MET A 1 18.41 -57.56 6.56
N ILE A 2 18.20 -56.50 7.33
CA ILE A 2 16.92 -55.79 7.45
C ILE A 2 17.10 -54.50 6.66
N ASP A 3 16.30 -54.33 5.62
CA ASP A 3 16.25 -53.12 4.80
C ASP A 3 15.87 -51.92 5.65
N VAL A 4 16.89 -51.16 6.04
CA VAL A 4 16.76 -49.77 6.46
C VAL A 4 16.78 -48.94 5.17
N ILE A 5 15.68 -48.97 4.42
CA ILE A 5 15.51 -48.15 3.22
C ILE A 5 14.62 -46.97 3.58
N GLY A 6 15.29 -45.88 3.94
CA GLY A 6 14.97 -44.50 3.57
C GLY A 6 13.51 -44.08 3.67
N ASP A 7 13.08 -43.76 4.89
CA ASP A 7 12.02 -42.78 5.11
C ASP A 7 12.58 -41.41 4.70
N SER A 8 12.57 -41.16 3.39
CA SER A 8 12.98 -39.88 2.81
C SER A 8 12.03 -38.83 3.34
N ALA A 9 12.51 -38.02 4.28
CA ALA A 9 11.90 -36.83 4.83
C ALA A 9 10.89 -36.20 3.86
N GLU A 10 9.64 -36.66 3.94
CA GLU A 10 8.51 -36.10 3.24
C GLU A 10 8.23 -34.80 3.97
N THR A 11 8.98 -33.75 3.61
CA THR A 11 8.85 -32.41 4.16
C THR A 11 7.38 -32.06 4.04
N ARG A 12 6.70 -31.99 5.19
CA ARG A 12 5.26 -31.82 5.25
C ARG A 12 4.90 -30.63 4.36
N PRO A 13 3.94 -30.76 3.43
CA PRO A 13 3.59 -29.72 2.46
C PRO A 13 3.18 -28.38 3.12
N HIS A 14 2.97 -28.37 4.44
CA HIS A 14 2.68 -27.20 5.24
C HIS A 14 3.87 -26.27 5.49
N ASP A 15 5.11 -26.77 5.53
CA ASP A 15 6.26 -25.93 5.92
C ASP A 15 6.68 -25.01 4.76
N ALA A 16 6.52 -25.48 3.51
CA ALA A 16 6.76 -24.67 2.31
C ALA A 16 5.61 -23.67 2.01
N ALA A 17 4.41 -23.89 2.54
CA ALA A 17 3.25 -23.04 2.29
C ALA A 17 3.38 -21.65 2.94
N ILE A 18 3.97 -21.57 4.13
CA ILE A 18 4.13 -20.33 4.89
C ILE A 18 4.96 -19.30 4.12
N PRO A 19 6.22 -19.59 3.70
CA PRO A 19 7.04 -18.61 3.00
C PRO A 19 6.41 -18.16 1.67
N VAL A 20 5.71 -19.06 0.97
CA VAL A 20 5.00 -18.73 -0.27
C VAL A 20 3.90 -17.70 -0.04
N VAL A 21 3.08 -17.87 1.01
CA VAL A 21 2.00 -16.92 1.33
C VAL A 21 2.60 -15.57 1.74
N PHE A 22 3.68 -15.56 2.52
CA PHE A 22 4.37 -14.32 2.91
C PHE A 22 4.90 -13.55 1.69
N LEU A 23 5.63 -14.23 0.79
CA LEU A 23 6.15 -13.62 -0.43
C LEU A 23 5.02 -13.11 -1.33
N ALA A 24 3.96 -13.89 -1.49
CA ALA A 24 2.81 -13.49 -2.28
C ALA A 24 2.06 -12.29 -1.68
N SER A 25 2.01 -12.16 -0.35
CA SER A 25 1.46 -10.98 0.32
C SER A 25 2.27 -9.72 0.03
N ILE A 26 3.60 -9.81 0.03
CA ILE A 26 4.47 -8.67 -0.30
C ILE A 26 4.33 -8.30 -1.78
N ILE A 27 4.54 -9.27 -2.68
CA ILE A 27 4.49 -9.05 -4.14
C ILE A 27 3.10 -8.58 -4.56
N GLY A 28 2.04 -9.23 -4.05
CA GLY A 28 0.66 -8.86 -4.33
C GLY A 28 0.29 -7.50 -3.76
N GLY A 29 0.82 -7.13 -2.59
CA GLY A 29 0.66 -5.80 -2.01
C GLY A 29 1.27 -4.72 -2.91
N VAL A 30 2.52 -4.91 -3.35
CA VAL A 30 3.21 -3.98 -4.27
C VAL A 30 2.44 -3.86 -5.58
N ALA A 31 2.09 -4.99 -6.22
CA ALA A 31 1.40 -4.98 -7.50
C ALA A 31 0.05 -4.24 -7.46
N VAL A 32 -0.76 -4.48 -6.41
CA VAL A 32 -2.04 -3.78 -6.24
C VAL A 32 -1.84 -2.32 -5.85
N GLY A 33 -0.83 -2.00 -5.05
CA GLY A 33 -0.45 -0.62 -4.71
C GLY A 33 -0.11 0.19 -5.96
N SER A 34 0.72 -0.36 -6.85
CA SER A 34 1.08 0.27 -8.12
C SER A 34 -0.13 0.49 -9.04
N LEU A 35 -1.04 -0.48 -9.11
CA LEU A 35 -2.30 -0.31 -9.85
C LEU A 35 -3.19 0.79 -9.25
N LEU A 36 -3.20 0.90 -7.92
CA LEU A 36 -3.94 1.94 -7.21
C LEU A 36 -3.37 3.33 -7.50
N TRP A 37 -2.05 3.48 -7.55
CA TRP A 37 -1.41 4.75 -7.95
C TRP A 37 -1.75 5.16 -9.38
N VAL A 38 -1.76 4.22 -10.34
CA VAL A 38 -2.21 4.51 -11.70
C VAL A 38 -3.66 4.98 -11.69
N SER A 39 -4.53 4.31 -10.91
CA SER A 39 -5.93 4.70 -10.78
C SER A 39 -6.10 6.09 -10.17
N TRP A 40 -5.29 6.42 -9.16
CA TRP A 40 -5.24 7.72 -8.51
C TRP A 40 -4.99 8.85 -9.51
N ARG A 41 -4.16 8.60 -10.53
CA ARG A 41 -3.84 9.59 -11.57
C ARG A 41 -5.02 9.95 -12.48
N TYR A 42 -5.94 9.02 -12.74
CA TYR A 42 -7.01 9.22 -13.73
C TYR A 42 -8.39 9.45 -13.14
N TYR A 43 -8.73 8.79 -12.03
CA TYR A 43 -10.10 8.73 -11.51
C TYR A 43 -10.11 8.70 -9.98
N TYR A 44 -9.51 9.69 -9.31
CA TYR A 44 -9.51 9.70 -7.85
C TYR A 44 -10.92 9.93 -7.29
N ILE A 45 -11.60 8.82 -6.97
CA ILE A 45 -12.80 8.79 -6.15
C ILE A 45 -12.33 8.34 -4.75
N PRO A 46 -12.28 9.27 -3.76
CA PRO A 46 -11.59 9.05 -2.49
C PRO A 46 -11.92 7.71 -1.82
N PHE A 47 -13.20 7.34 -1.74
CA PHE A 47 -13.61 6.10 -1.04
C PHE A 47 -13.66 4.85 -1.92
N LEU A 48 -13.87 5.01 -3.23
CA LEU A 48 -14.08 3.86 -4.11
C LEU A 48 -12.75 3.21 -4.50
N SER A 49 -11.71 4.01 -4.70
CA SER A 49 -10.40 3.54 -5.14
C SER A 49 -9.74 2.61 -4.09
N PRO A 50 -9.70 2.96 -2.80
CA PRO A 50 -9.07 2.12 -1.77
C PRO A 50 -9.88 0.84 -1.52
N ALA A 51 -11.22 0.93 -1.54
CA ALA A 51 -12.09 -0.23 -1.41
C ALA A 51 -11.91 -1.22 -2.58
N PHE A 52 -11.76 -0.71 -3.80
CA PHE A 52 -11.49 -1.54 -4.98
C PHE A 52 -10.12 -2.22 -4.90
N ALA A 53 -9.07 -1.49 -4.52
CA ALA A 53 -7.75 -2.09 -4.30
C ALA A 53 -7.76 -3.13 -3.18
N ALA A 54 -8.43 -2.85 -2.07
CA ALA A 54 -8.60 -3.81 -0.98
C ALA A 54 -9.30 -5.09 -1.44
N MET A 55 -10.33 -4.97 -2.28
CA MET A 55 -11.02 -6.12 -2.88
C MET A 55 -10.08 -6.94 -3.77
N LEU A 56 -9.30 -6.30 -4.65
CA LEU A 56 -8.33 -6.99 -5.51
C LEU A 56 -7.25 -7.71 -4.68
N ALA A 57 -6.69 -7.03 -3.68
CA ALA A 57 -5.71 -7.62 -2.78
C ALA A 57 -6.29 -8.81 -2.01
N ALA A 58 -7.52 -8.68 -1.49
CA ALA A 58 -8.24 -9.75 -0.81
C ALA A 58 -8.47 -10.97 -1.73
N MET A 59 -8.84 -10.75 -2.99
CA MET A 59 -9.01 -11.81 -3.99
C MET A 59 -7.71 -12.53 -4.31
N LEU A 60 -6.60 -11.80 -4.46
CA LEU A 60 -5.27 -12.37 -4.69
C LEU A 60 -4.83 -13.23 -3.49
N LEU A 61 -4.92 -12.68 -2.27
CA LEU A 61 -4.56 -13.41 -1.06
C LEU A 61 -5.42 -14.66 -0.88
N ARG A 62 -6.72 -14.57 -1.15
CA ARG A 62 -7.63 -15.71 -1.12
C ARG A 62 -7.16 -16.83 -2.07
N ARG A 63 -6.79 -16.50 -3.33
CA ARG A 63 -6.29 -17.51 -4.28
C ARG A 63 -5.02 -18.19 -3.78
N VAL A 64 -4.12 -17.43 -3.14
CA VAL A 64 -2.87 -17.98 -2.58
C VAL A 64 -3.17 -18.91 -1.40
N ILE A 65 -4.09 -18.52 -0.50
CA ILE A 65 -4.53 -19.37 0.61
C ILE A 65 -5.19 -20.65 0.09
N ASP A 66 -6.06 -20.51 -0.93
CA ASP A 66 -6.77 -21.65 -1.52
C ASP A 66 -5.79 -22.64 -2.18
N PHE A 67 -4.75 -22.11 -2.84
CA PHE A 67 -3.68 -22.89 -3.48
C PHE A 67 -2.79 -23.61 -2.45
N THR A 68 -2.40 -22.92 -1.38
CA THR A 68 -1.51 -23.47 -0.34
C THR A 68 -2.25 -24.28 0.72
N ARG A 69 -3.59 -24.24 0.74
CA ARG A 69 -4.46 -24.90 1.74
C ARG A 69 -4.10 -24.55 3.19
N LEU A 70 -3.63 -23.31 3.42
CA LEU A 70 -3.19 -22.87 4.74
C LEU A 70 -4.39 -22.63 5.67
N SER A 71 -4.46 -23.39 6.77
CA SER A 71 -5.57 -23.32 7.74
C SER A 71 -5.25 -22.51 9.01
N HIS A 72 -3.98 -22.11 9.21
CA HIS A 72 -3.55 -21.44 10.43
C HIS A 72 -3.98 -19.96 10.47
N LEU A 73 -5.00 -19.66 11.28
CA LEU A 73 -5.65 -18.35 11.35
C LEU A 73 -4.70 -17.20 11.67
N LEU A 74 -3.72 -17.41 12.56
CA LEU A 74 -2.76 -16.37 12.93
C LEU A 74 -1.85 -16.01 11.75
N ILE A 75 -1.37 -16.99 10.99
CA ILE A 75 -0.47 -16.74 9.85
C ILE A 75 -1.24 -16.00 8.75
N VAL A 76 -2.44 -16.48 8.43
CA VAL A 76 -3.32 -15.82 7.45
C VAL A 76 -3.65 -14.37 7.86
N THR A 77 -3.91 -14.12 9.14
CA THR A 77 -4.18 -12.77 9.65
C THR A 77 -2.95 -11.87 9.53
N THR A 78 -1.77 -12.36 9.91
CA THR A 78 -0.51 -11.62 9.76
C THR A 78 -0.20 -11.29 8.31
N CYS A 79 -0.35 -12.26 7.40
CA CYS A 79 -0.15 -12.05 5.96
C CYS A 79 -1.16 -11.06 5.36
N ALA A 80 -2.42 -11.09 5.81
CA ALA A 80 -3.43 -10.11 5.41
C ALA A 80 -3.08 -8.68 5.85
N VAL A 81 -2.63 -8.51 7.09
CA VAL A 81 -2.19 -7.21 7.61
C VAL A 81 -0.95 -6.73 6.86
N LEU A 82 0.04 -7.61 6.68
CA LEU A 82 1.25 -7.31 5.93
C LEU A 82 0.94 -6.85 4.51
N MET A 83 0.08 -7.57 3.80
CA MET A 83 -0.33 -7.20 2.43
C MET A 83 -1.00 -5.82 2.38
N GLY A 84 -1.90 -5.52 3.34
CA GLY A 84 -2.55 -4.22 3.41
C GLY A 84 -1.58 -3.07 3.71
N LEU A 85 -0.62 -3.28 4.61
CA LEU A 85 0.44 -2.30 4.91
C LEU A 85 1.37 -2.08 3.73
N VAL A 86 1.78 -3.16 3.03
CA VAL A 86 2.63 -3.05 1.84
C VAL A 86 1.89 -2.32 0.73
N LEU A 87 0.63 -2.67 0.46
CA LEU A 87 -0.20 -1.99 -0.54
C LEU A 87 -0.28 -0.49 -0.26
N TYR A 88 -0.60 -0.11 0.97
CA TYR A 88 -0.73 1.31 1.35
C TYR A 88 0.62 2.02 1.34
N GLY A 89 1.69 1.36 1.79
CA GLY A 89 3.04 1.89 1.73
C GLY A 89 3.53 2.13 0.30
N THR A 90 3.27 1.19 -0.62
CA THR A 90 3.61 1.34 -2.04
C THR A 90 2.92 2.55 -2.65
N LEU A 91 1.62 2.75 -2.38
CA LEU A 91 0.88 3.92 -2.84
C LEU A 91 1.57 5.23 -2.43
N TRP A 92 1.99 5.32 -1.17
CA TRP A 92 2.66 6.52 -0.65
C TRP A 92 4.05 6.73 -1.22
N VAL A 93 4.84 5.66 -1.37
CA VAL A 93 6.17 5.72 -1.97
C VAL A 93 6.09 6.20 -3.41
N GLU A 94 5.12 5.71 -4.18
CA GLU A 94 4.93 6.14 -5.58
C GLU A 94 4.45 7.59 -5.67
N LYS A 95 3.55 8.03 -4.78
CA LYS A 95 3.18 9.45 -4.65
C LYS A 95 4.40 10.32 -4.37
N TYR A 96 5.24 9.92 -3.41
CA TYR A 96 6.47 10.62 -3.07
C TYR A 96 7.44 10.71 -4.25
N VAL A 97 7.71 9.59 -4.93
CA VAL A 97 8.62 9.56 -6.09
C VAL A 97 8.09 10.44 -7.23
N TYR A 98 6.78 10.40 -7.46
CA TYR A 98 6.12 11.26 -8.44
C TYR A 98 6.23 12.73 -8.04
N ALA A 99 5.92 13.10 -6.80
CA ALA A 99 6.03 14.48 -6.30
C ALA A 99 7.47 15.01 -6.42
N MET A 100 8.47 14.21 -6.04
CA MET A 100 9.88 14.55 -6.21
C MET A 100 10.25 14.81 -7.68
N SER A 101 9.64 14.11 -8.63
CA SER A 101 9.85 14.38 -10.06
C SER A 101 9.22 15.70 -10.51
N GLN A 102 8.05 16.05 -9.98
CA GLN A 102 7.35 17.31 -10.28
C GLN A 102 8.11 18.51 -9.71
N TYR A 103 8.47 18.48 -8.43
CA TYR A 103 9.24 19.57 -7.81
C TYR A 103 10.58 19.82 -8.51
N ARG A 104 11.25 18.76 -8.97
CA ARG A 104 12.48 18.92 -9.76
C ARG A 104 12.23 19.57 -11.12
N ALA A 105 11.10 19.26 -11.77
CA ALA A 105 10.74 19.89 -13.03
C ALA A 105 10.43 21.38 -12.82
N GLU A 106 9.66 21.72 -11.79
CA GLU A 106 9.33 23.11 -11.42
C GLU A 106 10.58 23.93 -11.05
N LEU A 107 11.50 23.36 -10.27
CA LEU A 107 12.75 24.04 -9.93
C LEU A 107 13.62 24.30 -11.18
N ARG A 108 13.57 23.44 -12.19
CA ARG A 108 14.27 23.65 -13.45
C ARG A 108 13.64 24.77 -14.27
N THR A 109 12.31 24.80 -14.38
CA THR A 109 11.63 25.88 -15.11
C THR A 109 11.89 27.24 -14.47
N VAL A 110 11.85 27.32 -13.14
CA VAL A 110 12.16 28.58 -12.42
C VAL A 110 13.62 29.00 -12.61
N ALA A 111 14.57 28.05 -12.56
CA ALA A 111 15.99 28.36 -12.77
C ALA A 111 16.27 28.86 -14.19
N GLU A 112 15.59 28.28 -15.19
CA GLU A 112 15.67 28.71 -16.60
C GLU A 112 15.09 30.13 -16.79
N GLU A 113 13.93 30.42 -16.19
CA GLU A 113 13.29 31.73 -16.26
C GLU A 113 14.13 32.85 -15.62
N GLU A 114 14.75 32.57 -14.48
CA GLU A 114 15.60 33.51 -13.75
C GLU A 114 17.02 33.66 -14.34
N ASN A 115 17.32 33.01 -15.48
CA ASN A 115 18.65 32.95 -16.10
C ASN A 115 19.77 32.59 -15.12
N ILE A 116 19.45 31.81 -14.10
CA ILE A 116 20.43 31.27 -13.17
C ILE A 116 21.08 30.14 -13.96
N GLY A 117 22.19 30.42 -14.66
CA GLY A 117 22.91 29.48 -15.54
C GLY A 117 23.53 28.25 -14.86
N LEU A 118 22.92 27.79 -13.76
CA LEU A 118 23.19 26.55 -13.09
C LEU A 118 22.38 25.45 -13.79
N GLU A 119 23.07 24.54 -14.47
CA GLU A 119 22.54 23.19 -14.67
C GLU A 119 22.18 22.64 -13.28
N LEU A 120 20.89 22.58 -12.98
CA LEU A 120 20.42 22.17 -11.67
C LEU A 120 20.62 20.66 -11.53
N ASP A 121 21.78 20.26 -11.01
CA ASP A 121 22.07 18.87 -10.69
C ASP A 121 20.97 18.31 -9.76
N ASN A 122 20.58 17.06 -10.00
CA ASN A 122 19.55 16.36 -9.24
C ASN A 122 19.87 16.35 -7.73
N LYS A 123 21.15 16.33 -7.36
CA LYS A 123 21.58 16.39 -5.96
C LYS A 123 21.27 17.74 -5.33
N THR A 124 21.45 18.84 -6.05
CA THR A 124 21.13 20.19 -5.59
C THR A 124 19.62 20.37 -5.49
N ALA A 125 18.86 19.95 -6.50
CA ALA A 125 17.40 19.97 -6.46
C ALA A 125 16.84 19.21 -5.24
N ASN A 126 17.37 18.00 -4.96
CA ASN A 126 16.97 17.23 -3.78
C ASN A 126 17.31 17.91 -2.45
N LYS A 127 18.41 18.68 -2.37
CA LYS A 127 18.72 19.45 -1.16
C LYS A 127 17.73 20.58 -0.95
N VAL A 128 17.36 21.30 -2.00
CA VAL A 128 16.37 22.38 -1.93
C VAL A 128 15.00 21.83 -1.52
N ILE A 129 14.54 20.75 -2.15
CA ILE A 129 13.25 20.12 -1.81
C ILE A 129 13.25 19.60 -0.35
N ASN A 130 14.34 18.96 0.09
CA ASN A 130 14.43 18.50 1.48
C ASN A 130 14.51 19.65 2.48
N ALA A 131 15.17 20.77 2.14
CA ALA A 131 15.20 21.95 2.98
C ALA A 131 13.80 22.57 3.10
N PHE A 132 13.03 22.60 2.01
CA PHE A 132 11.62 22.99 2.04
C PHE A 132 10.80 22.09 2.97
N PHE A 133 10.90 20.77 2.85
CA PHE A 133 10.18 19.86 3.76
C PHE A 133 10.57 20.05 5.23
N GLU A 134 11.86 20.29 5.49
CA GLU A 134 12.36 20.53 6.85
C GLU A 134 11.89 21.87 7.41
N ASP A 135 11.82 22.92 6.61
CA ASP A 135 11.29 24.21 7.04
C ASP A 135 9.79 24.13 7.37
N GLU A 136 9.03 23.41 6.53
CA GLU A 136 7.58 23.27 6.69
C GLU A 136 7.16 22.34 7.82
N THR A 137 7.96 21.31 8.10
CA THR A 137 7.55 20.17 8.97
C THR A 137 8.58 19.75 10.01
N GLY A 138 9.80 20.27 9.95
CA GLY A 138 10.94 19.81 10.76
C GLY A 138 11.52 18.45 10.33
N GLN A 139 11.06 17.86 9.22
CA GLN A 139 11.47 16.55 8.74
C GLN A 139 11.86 16.58 7.26
N ARG A 140 12.83 15.76 6.86
CA ARG A 140 13.27 15.64 5.45
C ARG A 140 12.71 14.38 4.78
N GLY A 141 12.87 14.30 3.46
CA GLY A 141 12.60 13.10 2.67
C GLY A 141 11.14 12.68 2.67
N PHE A 142 10.89 11.37 2.69
CA PHE A 142 9.55 10.80 2.62
C PHE A 142 8.65 11.25 3.78
N ILE A 143 9.17 11.28 5.01
CA ILE A 143 8.38 11.69 6.19
C ILE A 143 7.99 13.17 6.08
N GLY A 144 8.95 14.02 5.71
CA GLY A 144 8.69 15.45 5.47
C GLY A 144 7.61 15.66 4.41
N TYR A 145 7.69 14.95 3.29
CA TYR A 145 6.66 14.97 2.24
C TYR A 145 5.27 14.59 2.77
N VAL A 146 5.14 13.47 3.49
CA VAL A 146 3.85 13.02 4.05
C VAL A 146 3.26 14.07 5.01
N LEU A 147 4.11 14.74 5.78
CA LEU A 147 3.69 15.80 6.70
C LEU A 147 3.29 17.09 5.95
N VAL A 148 3.98 17.45 4.87
CA VAL A 148 3.58 18.57 3.99
C VAL A 148 2.22 18.28 3.37
N GLU A 149 2.03 17.10 2.77
CA GLU A 149 0.73 16.67 2.22
C GLU A 149 -0.38 16.68 3.28
N ALA A 150 -0.06 16.28 4.52
CA ALA A 150 -1.02 16.33 5.61
C ALA A 150 -1.36 17.79 5.97
N LYS A 151 -0.38 18.69 6.01
CA LYS A 151 -0.52 20.11 6.33
C LYS A 151 -1.33 20.85 5.26
N ASP A 152 -0.99 20.62 3.99
CA ASP A 152 -1.69 21.14 2.83
C ASP A 152 -3.14 20.64 2.79
N GLY A 153 -3.39 19.43 3.30
CA GLY A 153 -4.71 18.87 3.45
C GLY A 153 -5.32 18.44 2.11
N MET A 154 -6.37 17.63 2.17
CA MET A 154 -7.08 17.24 0.95
C MET A 154 -8.08 18.32 0.53
N THR A 155 -7.88 18.81 -0.68
CA THR A 155 -8.89 19.64 -1.36
C THR A 155 -9.97 18.73 -1.93
N ILE A 156 -11.19 18.85 -1.41
CA ILE A 156 -12.36 18.19 -1.99
C ILE A 156 -12.99 19.19 -2.95
N THR A 157 -12.81 18.99 -4.26
CA THR A 157 -13.59 19.73 -5.25
C THR A 157 -14.99 19.14 -5.30
N PRO A 158 -16.07 19.88 -4.96
CA PRO A 158 -17.42 19.35 -5.08
C PRO A 158 -17.71 19.05 -6.56
N GLN A 159 -18.09 17.82 -6.87
CA GLN A 159 -18.46 17.38 -8.22
C GLN A 159 -19.67 18.15 -8.80
N ARG A 160 -20.36 18.96 -7.98
CA ARG A 160 -21.50 19.83 -8.33
C ARG A 160 -21.15 21.33 -8.37
N ALA A 161 -19.89 21.71 -8.59
CA ALA A 161 -19.57 23.10 -8.88
C ALA A 161 -20.00 23.45 -10.31
N THR A 162 -21.15 24.12 -10.44
CA THR A 162 -21.60 24.78 -11.67
C THR A 162 -20.47 25.64 -12.22
N VAL A 163 -20.28 25.61 -13.55
CA VAL A 163 -19.25 26.37 -14.29
C VAL A 163 -19.27 27.83 -13.84
N GLY A 164 -18.34 28.24 -12.96
CA GLY A 164 -18.25 29.61 -12.47
C GLY A 164 -17.85 29.80 -11.00
N SER A 165 -18.06 28.83 -10.10
CA SER A 165 -17.63 28.95 -8.68
C SER A 165 -17.11 27.63 -8.11
N ARG A 166 -15.87 27.27 -8.43
CA ARG A 166 -15.14 26.24 -7.67
C ARG A 166 -14.68 26.83 -6.35
N GLN A 167 -15.51 26.73 -5.32
CA GLN A 167 -15.01 26.83 -3.95
C GLN A 167 -14.34 25.51 -3.59
N GLU A 168 -13.02 25.48 -3.75
CA GLU A 168 -12.17 24.42 -3.24
C GLU A 168 -12.16 24.53 -1.72
N THR A 169 -12.75 23.53 -1.03
CA THR A 169 -12.77 23.50 0.42
C THR A 169 -11.68 22.55 0.89
N ASN A 170 -10.64 23.11 1.50
CA ASN A 170 -9.61 22.36 2.20
C ASN A 170 -10.16 21.88 3.54
N ILE A 171 -10.13 20.57 3.79
CA ILE A 171 -10.62 19.97 5.04
C ILE A 171 -9.63 20.11 6.21
N GLY A 172 -8.42 20.59 5.94
CA GLY A 172 -7.37 20.80 6.91
C GLY A 172 -6.65 19.51 7.34
N GLN A 173 -5.57 19.70 8.08
CA GLN A 173 -4.66 18.62 8.48
C GLN A 173 -5.30 17.54 9.36
N PRO A 174 -6.06 17.86 10.43
CA PRO A 174 -6.59 16.82 11.32
C PRO A 174 -7.58 15.88 10.60
N LEU A 175 -8.43 16.42 9.73
CA LEU A 175 -9.39 15.62 8.96
C LEU A 175 -8.70 14.81 7.86
N THR A 176 -7.61 15.32 7.29
CA THR A 176 -6.80 14.61 6.30
C THR A 176 -6.14 13.37 6.91
N ILE A 177 -5.53 13.52 8.08
CA ILE A 177 -4.94 12.39 8.82
C ILE A 177 -6.01 11.38 9.22
N LEU A 178 -7.14 11.85 9.75
CA LEU A 178 -8.27 10.98 10.11
C LEU A 178 -8.77 10.17 8.91
N TYR A 179 -8.90 10.81 7.75
CA TYR A 179 -9.29 10.15 6.52
C TYR A 179 -8.30 9.06 6.11
N TRP A 180 -6.99 9.33 6.13
CA TRP A 180 -5.98 8.31 5.79
C TRP A 180 -6.01 7.11 6.75
N ILE A 181 -6.24 7.36 8.05
CA ILE A 181 -6.42 6.28 9.04
C ILE A 181 -7.64 5.43 8.68
N ILE A 182 -8.78 6.07 8.36
CA ILE A 182 -10.00 5.36 7.95
C ILE A 182 -9.75 4.54 6.69
N GLU A 183 -9.04 5.09 5.70
CA GLU A 183 -8.68 4.42 4.46
C GLU A 183 -7.87 3.14 4.70
N ILE A 184 -6.83 3.22 5.54
CA ILE A 184 -6.02 2.06 5.94
C ILE A 184 -6.89 1.02 6.64
N LEU A 185 -7.76 1.45 7.57
CA LEU A 185 -8.63 0.55 8.31
C LEU A 185 -9.62 -0.18 7.39
N ILE A 186 -10.17 0.49 6.38
CA ILE A 186 -11.04 -0.13 5.37
C ILE A 186 -10.25 -1.20 4.60
N ILE A 187 -9.05 -0.87 4.11
CA ILE A 187 -8.21 -1.82 3.37
C ILE A 187 -7.91 -3.06 4.22
N LEU A 188 -7.40 -2.85 5.44
CA LEU A 188 -7.06 -3.93 6.36
C LEU A 188 -8.28 -4.79 6.70
N ARG A 189 -9.42 -4.16 6.96
CA ARG A 189 -10.64 -4.88 7.34
C ARG A 189 -11.14 -5.76 6.21
N MET A 190 -11.18 -5.26 4.98
CA MET A 190 -11.65 -6.01 3.82
C MET A 190 -10.78 -7.23 3.53
N ILE A 191 -9.45 -7.04 3.49
CA ILE A 191 -8.50 -8.14 3.26
C ILE A 191 -8.62 -9.17 4.39
N LEU A 192 -8.67 -8.72 5.65
CA LEU A 192 -8.76 -9.60 6.81
C LEU A 192 -10.05 -10.42 6.83
N VAL A 193 -11.21 -9.81 6.56
CA VAL A 193 -12.50 -10.52 6.55
C VAL A 193 -12.49 -11.63 5.50
N MET A 194 -12.01 -11.34 4.28
CA MET A 194 -11.96 -12.34 3.21
C MET A 194 -10.92 -13.44 3.50
N ALA A 195 -9.75 -13.10 4.02
CA ALA A 195 -8.74 -14.07 4.41
C ALA A 195 -9.23 -15.02 5.51
N ARG A 196 -9.96 -14.49 6.50
CA ARG A 196 -10.55 -15.28 7.60
C ARG A 196 -11.64 -16.23 7.12
N THR A 197 -12.55 -15.79 6.25
CA THR A 197 -13.60 -16.66 5.72
C THR A 197 -13.02 -17.83 4.91
N THR A 198 -11.98 -17.57 4.14
CA THR A 198 -11.26 -18.61 3.39
C THR A 198 -10.55 -19.61 4.31
N SER A 199 -9.78 -19.14 5.30
CA SER A 199 -9.05 -20.06 6.21
C SER A 199 -9.95 -21.01 6.99
N LYS A 200 -11.15 -20.56 7.39
CA LYS A 200 -12.14 -21.40 8.12
C LYS A 200 -12.58 -22.61 7.30
N LYS A 201 -12.65 -22.50 5.96
CA LYS A 201 -13.02 -23.61 5.07
C LYS A 201 -12.08 -24.79 5.21
N TYR A 202 -10.78 -24.55 5.41
CA TYR A 202 -9.76 -25.60 5.51
C TYR A 202 -9.63 -26.19 6.91
N ARG A 203 -10.03 -25.46 7.97
CA ARG A 203 -10.02 -25.99 9.34
C ARG A 203 -11.00 -27.16 9.54
N VAL A 204 -12.14 -27.15 8.83
CA VAL A 204 -13.21 -28.16 8.98
C VAL A 204 -12.86 -29.48 8.28
N VAL A 205 -11.92 -29.47 7.33
CA VAL A 205 -11.62 -30.60 6.44
C VAL A 205 -10.43 -31.44 6.93
N VAL A 206 -9.88 -31.16 8.10
CA VAL A 206 -8.92 -32.07 8.75
C VAL A 206 -9.69 -32.93 9.75
N PRO A 207 -10.24 -34.10 9.33
CA PRO A 207 -10.84 -35.02 10.27
C PRO A 207 -9.82 -35.38 11.35
N SER A 208 -10.29 -35.44 12.59
CA SER A 208 -9.57 -35.92 13.76
C SER A 208 -9.18 -37.39 13.58
N PHE A 209 -8.19 -37.66 12.74
CA PHE A 209 -7.57 -38.98 12.58
C PHE A 209 -6.51 -39.25 13.67
N ILE A 210 -6.58 -38.54 14.80
CA ILE A 210 -5.70 -38.72 15.97
C ILE A 210 -6.54 -39.10 17.20
N GLU A 211 -7.53 -39.97 16.99
CA GLU A 211 -8.08 -40.81 18.05
C GLU A 211 -7.91 -42.27 17.62
N ALA A 212 -6.65 -42.75 17.66
CA ALA A 212 -6.29 -44.16 17.63
C ALA A 212 -4.99 -44.36 18.42
#